data_AF-A0A9X8YP51-F1
#
_entry.id   AF-A0A9X8YP51-F1
#
_cell.length_a   1.000
_cell.length_b   1.000
_cell.length_c   1.000
_cell.angle_alpha   90.00
_cell.angle_beta   90.00
_cell.angle_gamma   90.00
#
_symmetry.space_group_name_H-M   'P 1'
#
loop_
_entity.id
_entity.type
_entity.pdbx_description
1 polymer ?
#
loop_
_entity_poly.entity_id
_entity_poly.type
_entity_poly.pdbx_seq_one_letter_code
_entity_poly.pdbx_strand_id
1 'polypeptide(L)'
;QQMNTRITVAHISADYAELDYLSDSLTKDRQSSEVIAAKAMLSRLVEDCSIPLEVRAIVSIHRFKDVEALIAREGVDLLLLGHQNRPFGVFASFGFEFINHLSIDVLIKHVPTP
;
A
#
# COMPACT_ATOMS: atom_id res chain seq x y z
N GLN A 1 26.27 6.20 -11.35
CA GLN A 1 26.00 6.31 -9.90
C GLN A 1 24.96 5.27 -9.56
N GLN A 2 25.25 4.38 -8.61
CA GLN A 2 24.26 3.41 -8.14
C GLN A 2 23.29 4.15 -7.22
N MET A 3 22.01 4.24 -7.62
CA MET A 3 20.99 4.85 -6.76
C MET A 3 20.81 3.92 -5.56
N ASN A 4 21.16 4.41 -4.37
CA ASN A 4 21.01 3.66 -3.11
C ASN A 4 19.57 3.75 -2.60
N THR A 5 18.61 3.46 -3.49
CA THR A 5 17.19 3.59 -3.24
C THR A 5 16.67 2.34 -2.55
N ARG A 6 16.12 2.54 -1.35
CA ARG A 6 15.47 1.49 -0.56
C ARG A 6 13.97 1.60 -0.73
N ILE A 7 13.32 0.48 -1.03
CA ILE A 7 11.87 0.46 -1.22
C ILE A 7 11.20 -0.47 -0.21
N THR A 8 10.05 -0.02 0.29
CA THR A 8 9.06 -0.86 0.95
C THR A 8 7.87 -0.96 0.02
N VAL A 9 7.46 -2.18 -0.32
CA VAL A 9 6.33 -2.41 -1.21
C VAL A 9 5.12 -2.77 -0.35
N ALA A 10 4.04 -2.01 -0.49
CA ALA A 10 2.87 -2.13 0.37
C ALA A 10 1.62 -2.50 -0.44
N HIS A 11 0.86 -3.45 0.09
CA HIS A 11 -0.54 -3.67 -0.26
C HIS A 11 -1.43 -2.96 0.77
N ILE A 12 -2.46 -2.24 0.33
CA ILE A 12 -3.47 -1.65 1.20
C ILE A 12 -4.79 -2.38 0.93
N SER A 13 -5.33 -3.05 1.95
CA SER A 13 -6.64 -3.70 1.84
C SER A 13 -7.74 -2.64 1.74
N ALA A 14 -8.65 -2.82 0.78
CA ALA A 14 -9.76 -1.90 0.50
C ALA A 14 -11.09 -2.33 1.16
N ASP A 15 -11.07 -3.29 2.08
CA ASP A 15 -12.30 -3.76 2.74
C ASP A 15 -12.69 -2.80 3.88
N TYR A 16 -13.30 -1.67 3.52
CA TYR A 16 -13.79 -0.64 4.45
C TYR A 16 -15.08 -1.08 5.18
N ALA A 17 -15.74 -2.15 4.73
CA ALA A 17 -17.05 -2.57 5.23
C ALA A 17 -16.99 -3.54 6.43
N GLU A 18 -15.84 -4.15 6.72
CA GLU A 18 -15.70 -5.17 7.77
C GLU A 18 -15.05 -4.66 9.07
N LEU A 19 -15.21 -3.36 9.36
CA LEU A 19 -15.00 -2.84 10.71
C LEU A 19 -16.22 -3.05 11.63
N ASP A 20 -17.34 -3.57 11.08
CA ASP A 20 -18.47 -4.03 11.89
C ASP A 20 -18.21 -5.45 12.42
N TYR A 21 -17.92 -5.47 13.71
CA TYR A 21 -17.86 -6.62 14.59
C TYR A 21 -19.04 -7.59 14.35
N LEU A 22 -18.75 -8.86 14.03
CA LEU A 22 -19.46 -10.11 14.42
C LEU A 22 -19.25 -11.24 13.38
N SER A 23 -18.03 -11.76 13.21
CA SER A 23 -17.85 -13.15 12.69
C SER A 23 -16.42 -13.66 12.88
N ASP A 24 -16.27 -14.66 13.75
CA ASP A 24 -15.02 -15.35 14.08
C ASP A 24 -14.70 -16.47 13.06
N SER A 25 -13.41 -16.64 12.76
CA SER A 25 -12.76 -17.68 11.92
C SER A 25 -12.81 -17.50 10.40
N LEU A 26 -13.97 -17.55 9.73
CA LEU A 26 -14.02 -17.55 8.25
C LEU A 26 -13.50 -16.24 7.62
N THR A 27 -13.84 -15.10 8.21
CA THR A 27 -13.34 -13.78 7.77
C THR A 27 -11.83 -13.67 7.95
N LYS A 28 -11.29 -14.23 9.04
CA LYS A 28 -9.85 -14.24 9.32
C LYS A 28 -9.07 -15.11 8.32
N ASP A 29 -9.62 -16.25 7.93
CA ASP A 29 -9.00 -17.14 6.93
C ASP A 29 -9.02 -16.51 5.52
N ARG A 30 -10.12 -15.82 5.17
CA ARG A 30 -10.22 -15.06 3.92
C ARG A 30 -9.22 -13.91 3.88
N GLN A 31 -9.15 -13.09 4.94
CA GLN A 31 -8.19 -12.00 5.06
C GLN A 31 -6.73 -12.52 5.01
N SER A 32 -6.45 -13.64 5.67
CA SER A 32 -5.12 -14.26 5.62
C SER A 32 -4.75 -14.69 4.20
N SER A 33 -5.70 -15.30 3.48
CA SER A 33 -5.50 -15.73 2.09
C SER A 33 -5.26 -14.54 1.14
N GLU A 34 -5.99 -13.45 1.32
CA GLU A 34 -5.78 -12.21 0.55
C GLU A 34 -4.42 -11.58 0.82
N VAL A 35 -4.01 -11.49 2.08
CA VAL A 35 -2.69 -10.97 2.46
C VAL A 35 -1.58 -11.83 1.86
N ILE A 36 -1.71 -13.16 1.90
CA ILE A 36 -0.76 -14.09 1.29
C ILE A 36 -0.69 -13.88 -0.23
N ALA A 37 -1.84 -13.82 -0.90
CA ALA A 37 -1.91 -13.61 -2.35
C ALA A 37 -1.31 -12.27 -2.76
N ALA A 38 -1.61 -11.19 -2.03
CA ALA A 38 -1.07 -9.86 -2.28
C ALA A 38 0.45 -9.84 -2.10
N LYS A 39 0.97 -10.40 -1.00
CA LYS A 39 2.42 -10.48 -0.77
C LYS A 39 3.12 -11.30 -1.86
N ALA A 40 2.56 -12.44 -2.25
CA ALA A 40 3.11 -13.26 -3.32
C ALA A 40 3.14 -12.52 -4.67
N MET A 41 2.12 -11.74 -4.99
CA MET A 41 2.09 -10.90 -6.18
C MET A 41 3.14 -9.80 -6.13
N LEU A 42 3.28 -9.10 -5.00
CA LEU A 42 4.31 -8.06 -4.82
C LEU A 42 5.74 -8.64 -4.86
N SER A 43 5.96 -9.83 -4.32
CA SER A 43 7.24 -10.54 -4.43
C SER A 43 7.64 -10.76 -5.88
N ARG A 44 6.71 -11.28 -6.70
CA ARG A 44 6.96 -11.47 -8.14
C ARG A 44 7.24 -10.14 -8.86
N LEU A 45 6.49 -9.09 -8.53
CA LEU A 45 6.71 -7.75 -9.10
C LEU A 45 8.11 -7.21 -8.80
N VAL A 46 8.62 -7.45 -7.59
CA VAL A 46 9.97 -7.08 -7.19
C VAL A 46 11.01 -7.91 -7.97
N GLU A 47 10.79 -9.21 -8.09
CA GLU A 47 11.68 -10.12 -8.83
C GLU A 47 11.76 -9.79 -10.33
N ASP A 48 10.65 -9.36 -10.93
CA ASP A 48 10.57 -8.97 -12.35
C ASP A 48 11.15 -7.57 -12.63
N CYS A 49 11.53 -6.81 -11.59
CA CYS A 49 12.00 -5.45 -11.77
C CYS A 49 13.45 -5.42 -12.29
N SER A 50 13.66 -4.78 -13.44
CA SER A 50 14.99 -4.62 -14.05
C SER A 50 15.84 -3.51 -13.42
N ILE A 51 15.27 -2.74 -12.49
CA ILE A 51 15.96 -1.65 -11.79
C ILE A 51 16.62 -2.23 -10.53
N PRO A 52 17.90 -1.93 -10.24
CA PRO A 52 18.54 -2.34 -9.00
C PRO A 52 17.88 -1.65 -7.80
N LEU A 53 17.13 -2.40 -7.00
CA LEU A 53 16.36 -1.92 -5.86
C LEU A 53 16.75 -2.71 -4.60
N GLU A 54 16.95 -2.02 -3.48
CA GLU A 54 17.05 -2.67 -2.17
C GLU A 54 15.65 -2.75 -1.55
N VAL A 55 15.02 -3.94 -1.59
CA VAL A 55 13.71 -4.13 -0.98
C VAL A 55 13.87 -4.41 0.52
N ARG A 56 13.42 -3.47 1.35
CA ARG A 56 13.48 -3.62 2.82
C ARG A 56 12.38 -4.51 3.36
N ALA A 57 11.17 -4.36 2.82
CA ALA A 57 10.01 -5.10 3.29
C ALA A 57 8.90 -5.16 2.23
N ILE A 58 8.12 -6.24 2.29
CA ILE A 58 6.83 -6.37 1.63
C ILE A 58 5.76 -6.48 2.71
N VAL A 59 4.88 -5.48 2.77
CA VAL A 59 3.91 -5.31 3.86
C VAL A 59 2.48 -5.31 3.34
N SER A 60 1.54 -5.70 4.20
CA SER A 60 0.11 -5.49 3.97
C SER A 60 -0.42 -4.60 5.08
N ILE A 61 -1.20 -3.60 4.71
CA ILE A 61 -1.72 -2.55 5.57
C ILE A 61 -3.25 -2.62 5.51
N HIS A 62 -3.89 -2.67 6.67
CA HIS A 62 -5.35 -2.83 6.75
C HIS A 62 -6.09 -1.51 6.98
N ARG A 63 -5.38 -0.45 7.43
CA ARG A 63 -5.98 0.85 7.74
C ARG A 63 -5.04 1.96 7.30
N PHE A 64 -5.56 3.04 6.72
CA PHE A 64 -4.74 4.18 6.30
C PHE A 64 -3.92 4.80 7.43
N LYS A 65 -4.46 4.88 8.65
CA LYS A 65 -3.71 5.39 9.81
C LYS A 65 -2.42 4.59 10.11
N ASP A 66 -2.37 3.32 9.71
CA ASP A 66 -1.18 2.49 9.92
C ASP A 66 -0.07 2.81 8.88
N VAL A 67 -0.41 3.54 7.80
CA VAL A 67 0.56 4.04 6.81
C VAL A 67 1.46 5.11 7.44
N GLU A 68 0.90 6.05 8.19
CA GLU A 68 1.69 7.09 8.88
C GLU A 68 2.67 6.48 9.89
N ALA A 69 2.19 5.52 10.70
CA ALA A 69 3.03 4.80 11.64
C ALA A 69 4.15 3.99 10.95
N LEU A 70 3.85 3.40 9.78
CA LEU A 70 4.85 2.71 8.96
C LEU A 70 5.90 3.69 8.42
N ILE A 71 5.48 4.84 7.88
CA ILE A 71 6.36 5.89 7.37
C ILE A 71 7.34 6.34 8.45
N ALA A 72 6.82 6.68 9.63
CA ALA A 72 7.65 7.13 10.75
C ALA A 72 8.62 6.05 11.23
N ARG A 73 8.16 4.79 11.34
CA ARG A 73 9.00 3.68 11.82
C ARG A 73 10.12 3.34 10.85
N GLU A 74 9.84 3.32 9.56
CA GLU A 74 10.81 2.91 8.53
C GLU A 74 11.67 4.06 8.03
N GLY A 75 11.35 5.31 8.40
CA GLY A 75 12.02 6.51 7.93
C GLY A 75 11.79 6.75 6.44
N VAL A 76 10.56 6.51 5.96
CA VAL A 76 10.17 6.77 4.57
C VAL A 76 10.08 8.28 4.35
N ASP A 77 10.66 8.75 3.25
CA ASP A 77 10.67 10.16 2.85
C ASP A 77 9.80 10.45 1.60
N LEU A 78 9.43 9.39 0.87
CA LEU A 78 8.58 9.46 -0.32
C LEU A 78 7.57 8.32 -0.36
N LEU A 79 6.29 8.66 -0.52
CA LEU A 79 5.19 7.72 -0.77
C LEU A 79 4.77 7.78 -2.24
N LEU A 80 4.83 6.64 -2.93
CA LEU A 80 4.36 6.47 -4.31
C LEU A 80 3.01 5.74 -4.33
N LEU A 81 1.99 6.34 -4.96
CA LEU A 81 0.65 5.75 -5.09
C LEU A 81 0.22 5.71 -6.56
N GLY A 82 -0.34 4.57 -6.99
CA GLY A 82 -0.93 4.40 -8.32
C GLY A 82 -2.46 4.42 -8.28
N HIS A 83 -3.12 5.01 -9.28
CA HIS A 83 -4.59 4.95 -9.42
C HIS A 83 -5.04 4.78 -10.87
N GLN A 84 -6.15 4.06 -11.11
CA GLN A 84 -6.70 3.81 -12.46
C GLN A 84 -7.96 4.64 -12.77
N ASN A 85 -7.90 5.99 -12.72
CA ASN A 85 -8.93 7.00 -13.10
C ASN A 85 -10.43 6.82 -12.69
N ARG A 86 -10.86 5.66 -12.22
CA ARG A 86 -12.14 5.37 -11.58
C ARG A 86 -12.31 5.83 -10.13
N PRO A 87 -11.33 6.41 -9.41
CA PRO A 87 -11.56 6.67 -7.99
C PRO A 87 -11.30 8.12 -7.56
N PHE A 88 -11.33 9.13 -8.45
CA PHE A 88 -11.24 10.52 -7.96
C PHE A 88 -12.34 10.81 -6.92
N GLY A 89 -13.54 10.24 -7.06
CA GLY A 89 -14.60 10.38 -6.04
C GLY A 89 -14.36 9.63 -4.73
N VAL A 90 -13.66 8.49 -4.74
CA VAL A 90 -13.42 7.62 -3.56
C VAL A 90 -12.11 7.99 -2.84
N PHE A 91 -11.06 8.38 -3.57
CA PHE A 91 -9.82 8.94 -2.98
C PHE A 91 -9.97 10.41 -2.59
N ALA A 92 -10.81 11.23 -3.25
CA ALA A 92 -10.98 12.63 -2.85
C ALA A 92 -11.71 12.79 -1.50
N SER A 93 -12.57 11.85 -1.11
CA SER A 93 -13.36 11.96 0.11
C SER A 93 -12.69 11.32 1.34
N PHE A 94 -11.89 10.25 1.18
CA PHE A 94 -11.16 9.59 2.29
C PHE A 94 -9.64 9.53 2.12
N GLY A 95 -9.15 9.57 0.88
CA GLY A 95 -7.72 9.44 0.55
C GLY A 95 -6.92 10.73 0.75
N PHE A 96 -7.50 11.90 0.51
CA PHE A 96 -6.78 13.15 0.70
C PHE A 96 -6.63 13.55 2.17
N GLU A 97 -7.57 13.18 3.05
CA GLU A 97 -7.44 13.48 4.47
C GLU A 97 -6.19 12.80 5.07
N PHE A 98 -5.96 11.51 4.79
CA PHE A 98 -4.74 10.86 5.28
C PHE A 98 -3.47 11.46 4.66
N ILE A 99 -3.49 11.78 3.36
CA ILE A 99 -2.34 12.40 2.68
C ILE A 99 -2.02 13.75 3.30
N ASN A 100 -3.04 14.54 3.65
CA ASN A 100 -2.86 15.84 4.29
C ASN A 100 -2.19 15.76 5.67
N HIS A 101 -2.20 14.60 6.32
CA HIS A 101 -1.51 14.37 7.58
C HIS A 101 -0.08 13.85 7.42
N LEU A 102 0.32 13.45 6.21
CA LEU A 102 1.68 12.98 5.97
C LEU A 102 2.66 14.15 5.90
N SER A 103 3.76 14.03 6.63
CA SER A 103 4.85 15.01 6.65
C SER A 103 5.92 14.76 5.58
N ILE A 104 5.61 13.92 4.59
CA ILE A 104 6.56 13.42 3.58
C ILE A 104 6.08 13.73 2.17
N ASP A 105 6.98 13.60 1.19
CA ASP A 105 6.60 13.77 -0.21
C ASP A 105 5.67 12.64 -0.65
N VAL A 106 4.64 13.00 -1.42
CA VAL A 106 3.67 12.05 -1.97
C VAL A 106 3.57 12.24 -3.48
N LEU A 107 3.88 11.20 -4.25
CA LEU A 107 3.70 11.18 -5.70
C LEU A 107 2.55 10.25 -6.06
N ILE A 108 1.50 10.83 -6.65
CA ILE A 108 0.34 10.09 -7.15
C ILE A 108 0.47 9.98 -8.67
N LYS A 109 0.50 8.74 -9.16
CA LYS A 109 0.63 8.42 -10.58
C LYS A 109 -0.64 7.78 -11.10
N HIS A 110 -1.20 8.36 -12.17
CA HIS A 110 -2.21 7.67 -12.96
C HIS A 110 -1.59 6.45 -13.67
N VAL A 111 -2.22 5.29 -13.46
CA VAL A 111 -1.90 4.02 -14.12
C VAL A 111 -3.04 3.71 -15.08
N PRO A 112 -2.84 3.82 -16.40
CA PRO A 112 -3.88 3.48 -17.35
C PRO A 112 -4.24 1.99 -17.23
N THR A 113 -5.52 1.65 -17.44
CA THR A 113 -5.89 0.26 -17.72
C THR A 113 -5.19 -0.21 -19.00
N PRO A 114 -4.71 -1.46 -19.05
CA PRO A 114 -4.16 -2.05 -20.27
C PRO A 114 -5.10 -1.95 -21.47
#